data_AF-A0A6P0K751-F1
#
_entry.id   AF-A0A6P0K751-F1
#
_cell.length_a   1.000
_cell.length_b   1.000
_cell.length_c   1.000
_cell.angle_alpha   90.00
_cell.angle_beta   90.00
_cell.angle_gamma   90.00
#
_symmetry.space_group_name_H-M   'P 1'
#
loop_
_entity.id
_entity.type
_entity.pdbx_description
1 polymer ?
#
loop_
_entity_poly.entity_id
_entity_poly.type
_entity_poly.pdbx_seq_one_letter_code
_entity_poly.pdbx_strand_id
1 'polypeptide(L)'
;MKAIDIRRWSIPSILSIVMTWGIYTMPALAQVRQIDLIINSNSSQTFESLIKRAEIVAKTSIDQEFVENSNVREVTVTILGERNGQMAPILMVKVSRFDWQAEPSIQQWVRYLGDSEILLGFKEPPVSESASRTSTTGFNNGRGNFRRRRSRNNSGNFQSEDGYYDDGRGFDDQDD
;
A
#
# COMPACT_ATOMS: atom_id res chain seq x y z
N MET A 1 25.83 44.57 73.31
CA MET A 1 26.24 43.22 72.85
C MET A 1 24.99 42.37 72.72
N LYS A 2 24.75 41.77 71.54
CA LYS A 2 23.53 41.02 71.18
C LYS A 2 23.60 39.58 71.73
N ALA A 3 22.53 39.13 72.38
CA ALA A 3 22.22 37.72 72.66
C ALA A 3 20.69 37.57 72.51
N ILE A 4 20.22 37.32 71.29
CA ILE A 4 19.74 36.02 70.76
C ILE A 4 18.45 35.58 71.46
N ASP A 5 17.35 35.95 70.80
CA ASP A 5 15.96 35.55 71.02
C ASP A 5 15.75 34.04 70.88
N ILE A 6 15.01 33.45 71.82
CA ILE A 6 14.43 32.12 71.64
C ILE A 6 13.07 32.07 72.36
N ARG A 7 12.04 31.71 71.58
CA ARG A 7 10.77 31.04 71.93
C ARG A 7 9.54 31.82 71.46
N ARG A 8 9.22 31.66 70.17
CA ARG A 8 7.85 31.81 69.70
C ARG A 8 7.49 30.66 68.76
N TRP A 9 6.66 29.76 69.30
CA TRP A 9 5.74 28.86 68.60
C TRP A 9 6.32 27.94 67.49
N SER A 10 6.71 26.72 67.86
CA SER A 10 6.65 25.58 66.95
C SER A 10 5.18 25.19 66.78
N ILE A 11 4.51 25.81 65.81
CA ILE A 11 3.33 25.21 65.17
C ILE A 11 3.90 24.09 64.30
N PRO A 12 3.63 22.80 64.57
CA PRO A 12 4.11 21.75 63.70
C PRO A 12 3.41 21.90 62.35
N SER A 13 4.20 22.21 61.33
CA SER A 13 3.84 22.21 59.91
C SER A 13 3.47 20.79 59.45
N ILE A 14 2.34 20.25 59.90
CA ILE A 14 1.72 19.04 59.32
C ILE A 14 0.86 19.48 58.13
N LEU A 15 1.52 20.17 57.21
CA LEU A 15 1.07 20.32 55.82
C LEU A 15 2.33 20.39 54.94
N SER A 16 3.37 19.64 55.32
CA SER A 16 4.38 19.19 54.38
C SER A 16 3.68 18.27 53.39
N ILE A 17 3.14 18.91 52.36
CA ILE A 17 3.48 18.56 50.99
C ILE A 17 3.40 17.04 50.83
N VAL A 18 2.18 16.57 50.61
CA VAL A 18 1.96 15.54 49.59
C VAL A 18 2.66 16.08 48.35
N MET A 19 3.98 15.83 48.26
CA MET A 19 4.79 16.09 47.09
C MET A 19 4.33 14.99 46.17
N THR A 20 3.17 15.23 45.59
CA THR A 20 2.61 14.43 44.53
C THR A 20 3.65 14.55 43.42
N TRP A 21 4.62 13.64 43.42
CA TRP A 21 5.30 13.24 42.20
C TRP A 21 4.24 12.50 41.37
N GLY A 22 3.24 13.26 40.92
CA GLY A 22 2.47 12.93 39.75
C GLY A 22 3.48 13.03 38.64
N ILE A 23 4.17 11.91 38.40
CA ILE A 23 4.90 11.70 37.17
C ILE A 23 3.80 11.81 36.11
N TYR A 24 3.67 12.99 35.51
CA TYR A 24 2.91 13.16 34.30
C TYR A 24 3.62 12.32 33.26
N THR A 25 3.20 11.06 33.12
CA THR A 25 3.53 10.27 31.95
C THR A 25 2.79 10.93 30.81
N MET A 26 3.41 11.92 30.16
CA MET A 26 2.89 12.40 28.90
C MET A 26 2.82 11.19 27.98
N PRO A 27 1.64 10.87 27.41
CA PRO A 27 1.57 9.80 26.44
C PRO A 27 2.55 10.16 25.33
N ALA A 28 3.57 9.32 25.14
CA ALA A 28 4.46 9.44 24.02
C ALA A 28 3.61 9.22 22.76
N LEU A 29 3.17 10.33 22.15
CA LEU A 29 2.48 10.29 20.88
C LEU A 29 3.45 9.64 19.89
N ALA A 30 3.03 8.54 19.27
CA ALA A 30 3.80 7.93 18.21
C ALA A 30 3.94 8.97 17.09
N GLN A 31 5.12 9.55 16.96
CA GLN A 31 5.36 10.59 15.97
C GLN A 31 5.60 9.91 14.62
N VAL A 32 4.65 10.13 13.70
CA VAL A 32 4.74 9.72 12.29
C VAL A 32 5.29 10.90 11.50
N ARG A 33 6.27 10.63 10.64
CA ARG A 33 6.85 11.62 9.74
C ARG A 33 6.48 11.30 8.29
N GLN A 34 6.07 12.33 7.54
CA GLN A 34 5.91 12.25 6.08
C GLN A 34 6.97 13.10 5.39
N ILE A 35 7.59 12.56 4.35
CA ILE A 35 8.64 13.20 3.55
C ILE A 35 8.27 13.06 2.07
N ASP A 36 8.06 14.18 1.40
CA ASP A 36 7.78 14.20 -0.04
C ASP A 36 8.99 14.77 -0.78
N LEU A 37 9.57 14.01 -1.71
CA LEU A 37 10.79 14.37 -2.45
C LEU A 37 10.54 14.36 -3.95
N ILE A 38 11.06 15.35 -4.66
CA ILE A 38 10.97 15.43 -6.11
C ILE A 38 12.33 15.11 -6.72
N ILE A 39 12.36 14.20 -7.69
CA ILE A 39 13.54 13.88 -8.48
C ILE A 39 13.28 14.11 -9.96
N ASN A 40 14.22 14.79 -10.63
CA ASN A 40 14.13 15.06 -12.06
C ASN A 40 14.81 13.94 -12.86
N SER A 41 14.11 13.47 -13.90
CA SER A 41 14.63 12.55 -14.90
C SER A 41 15.24 13.29 -16.06
N ASN A 42 16.48 12.95 -16.41
CA ASN A 42 17.08 13.41 -17.66
C ASN A 42 16.31 12.85 -18.87
N SER A 43 16.31 13.55 -20.01
CA SER A 43 15.59 13.16 -21.22
C SER A 43 16.05 11.83 -21.81
N SER A 44 17.33 11.47 -21.65
CA SER A 44 17.94 10.21 -22.09
C SER A 44 17.84 9.07 -21.07
N GLN A 45 17.35 9.35 -19.87
CA GLN A 45 17.28 8.39 -18.78
C GLN A 45 16.15 7.37 -19.00
N THR A 46 16.33 6.12 -18.58
CA THR A 46 15.27 5.09 -18.58
C THR A 46 14.45 5.15 -17.29
N PHE A 47 13.20 4.70 -17.33
CA PHE A 47 12.35 4.63 -16.15
C PHE A 47 12.98 3.79 -15.02
N GLU A 48 13.58 2.64 -15.34
CA GLU A 48 14.27 1.79 -14.37
C GLU A 48 15.39 2.54 -13.62
N SER A 49 16.20 3.32 -14.34
CA SER A 49 17.28 4.07 -13.70
C SER A 49 16.76 5.24 -12.84
N LEU A 50 15.60 5.82 -13.19
CA LEU A 50 14.91 6.80 -12.35
C LEU A 50 14.45 6.13 -11.04
N ILE A 51 13.85 4.94 -11.12
CA ILE A 51 13.43 4.15 -9.97
C ILE A 51 14.61 3.80 -9.06
N LYS A 52 15.73 3.30 -9.60
CA LYS A 52 16.91 2.98 -8.78
C LYS A 52 17.44 4.20 -8.02
N ARG A 53 17.45 5.38 -8.67
CA ARG A 53 17.86 6.62 -8.00
C ARG A 53 16.87 7.02 -6.92
N ALA A 54 15.57 6.88 -7.18
CA ALA A 54 14.53 7.13 -6.20
C ALA A 54 14.71 6.25 -4.96
N GLU A 55 14.98 4.95 -5.13
CA GLU A 55 15.25 4.04 -4.00
C GLU A 55 16.43 4.50 -3.15
N ILE A 56 17.54 4.90 -3.78
CA ILE A 56 18.71 5.40 -3.05
C ILE A 56 18.35 6.66 -2.25
N VAL A 57 17.59 7.58 -2.85
CA VAL A 57 17.13 8.81 -2.20
C VAL A 57 16.20 8.51 -1.02
N ALA A 58 15.22 7.62 -1.20
CA ALA A 58 14.29 7.22 -0.14
C ALA A 58 15.02 6.51 1.01
N LYS A 59 15.98 5.63 0.69
CA LYS A 59 16.78 4.95 1.73
C LYS A 59 17.55 5.97 2.55
N THR A 60 18.24 6.89 1.87
CA THR A 60 19.05 7.93 2.52
C THR A 60 18.19 8.83 3.41
N SER A 61 16.99 9.21 2.95
CA SER A 61 16.10 10.06 3.73
C SER A 61 15.53 9.34 4.96
N ILE A 62 15.22 8.05 4.86
CA ILE A 62 14.77 7.24 6.01
C ILE A 62 15.89 7.08 7.03
N ASP A 63 17.11 6.74 6.57
CA ASP A 63 18.28 6.63 7.43
C ASP A 63 18.55 7.94 8.18
N GLN A 64 18.55 9.06 7.46
CA GLN A 64 18.73 10.39 8.03
C GLN A 64 17.64 10.74 9.05
N GLU A 65 16.37 10.50 8.71
CA GLU A 65 15.24 10.86 9.58
C GLU A 65 15.27 10.08 10.90
N PHE A 66 15.61 8.78 10.87
CA PHE A 66 15.71 8.00 12.10
C PHE A 66 16.92 8.36 12.96
N VAL A 67 18.02 8.81 12.34
CA VAL A 67 19.20 9.33 13.04
C VAL A 67 18.92 10.67 13.69
N GLU A 68 18.31 11.61 12.96
CA GLU A 68 18.09 12.99 13.43
C GLU A 68 16.94 13.07 14.44
N ASN A 69 15.87 12.30 14.26
CA ASN A 69 14.65 12.42 15.05
C ASN A 69 14.35 11.14 15.84
N SER A 70 14.97 11.00 17.02
CA SER A 70 14.80 9.83 17.90
C SER A 70 13.36 9.52 18.33
N ASN A 71 12.48 10.52 18.33
CA ASN A 71 11.07 10.39 18.69
C ASN A 71 10.19 9.84 17.55
N VAL A 72 10.68 9.88 16.30
CA VAL A 72 9.94 9.37 15.14
C VAL A 72 9.97 7.84 15.14
N ARG A 73 8.77 7.25 15.12
CA ARG A 73 8.57 5.79 15.12
C ARG A 73 8.24 5.23 13.76
N GLU A 74 7.70 6.05 12.86
CA GLU A 74 7.30 5.64 11.52
C GLU A 74 7.61 6.77 10.54
N VAL A 75 8.17 6.40 9.39
CA VAL A 75 8.48 7.31 8.30
C VAL A 75 7.72 6.85 7.06
N THR A 76 7.03 7.79 6.43
CA THR A 76 6.44 7.62 5.10
C THR A 76 7.18 8.55 4.13
N VAL A 77 7.84 7.98 3.13
CA VAL A 77 8.52 8.73 2.07
C VAL A 77 7.76 8.55 0.77
N THR A 78 7.35 9.64 0.14
CA THR A 78 6.81 9.65 -1.22
C THR A 78 7.81 10.31 -2.14
N ILE A 79 8.19 9.63 -3.22
CA ILE A 79 9.04 10.23 -4.25
C ILE A 79 8.21 10.51 -5.49
N LEU A 80 8.26 11.76 -5.95
CA LEU A 80 7.72 12.22 -7.21
C LEU A 80 8.83 12.27 -8.25
N GLY A 81 8.60 11.63 -9.39
CA GLY A 81 9.41 11.82 -10.58
C GLY A 81 8.92 13.03 -11.36
N GLU A 82 9.85 13.80 -11.92
CA GLU A 82 9.57 14.87 -12.86
C GLU A 82 10.25 14.57 -14.20
N ARG A 83 9.53 14.70 -15.31
CA ARG A 83 10.09 14.60 -16.67
C ARG A 83 9.32 15.49 -17.64
N ASN A 84 10.03 16.36 -18.36
CA ASN A 84 9.44 17.26 -19.36
C ASN A 84 8.24 18.07 -18.83
N GLY A 85 8.30 18.54 -17.58
CA GLY A 85 7.22 19.29 -16.92
C GLY A 85 6.05 18.44 -16.41
N GLN A 86 6.07 17.11 -16.60
CA GLN A 86 5.11 16.20 -15.97
C GLN A 86 5.67 15.73 -14.63
N MET A 87 4.81 15.66 -13.61
CA MET A 87 5.15 15.18 -12.27
C MET A 87 4.19 14.07 -11.85
N ALA A 88 4.73 12.96 -11.35
CA ALA A 88 3.93 11.85 -10.86
C ALA A 88 4.66 11.14 -9.71
N PRO A 89 3.94 10.63 -8.70
CA PRO A 89 4.55 9.81 -7.66
C PRO A 89 5.02 8.49 -8.30
N ILE A 90 6.29 8.13 -8.09
CA ILE A 90 6.94 6.95 -8.71
C ILE A 90 7.13 5.81 -7.72
N LEU A 91 7.37 6.13 -6.45
CA LEU A 91 7.38 5.15 -5.37
C LEU A 91 6.97 5.78 -4.04
N MET A 92 6.50 4.93 -3.14
CA MET A 92 6.19 5.26 -1.75
C MET A 92 6.82 4.21 -0.85
N VAL A 93 7.41 4.65 0.25
CA VAL A 93 7.96 3.77 1.29
C VAL A 93 7.28 4.11 2.59
N LYS A 94 6.83 3.10 3.33
CA LYS A 94 6.30 3.27 4.67
C LYS A 94 6.92 2.23 5.58
N VAL A 95 7.65 2.66 6.60
CA VAL A 95 8.38 1.75 7.48
C VAL A 95 8.48 2.30 8.90
N SER A 96 8.40 1.39 9.89
CA SER A 96 8.65 1.74 11.28
C SER A 96 10.15 1.69 11.61
N ARG A 97 10.57 2.41 12.65
CA ARG A 97 11.96 2.36 13.14
C ARG A 97 12.36 0.93 13.52
N PHE A 98 11.46 0.21 14.17
CA PHE A 98 11.70 -1.15 14.61
C PHE A 98 11.96 -2.07 13.41
N ASP A 99 11.09 -2.00 12.41
CA ASP A 99 11.21 -2.82 11.19
C ASP A 99 12.45 -2.45 10.38
N TRP A 100 12.76 -1.16 10.28
CA TRP A 100 13.96 -0.68 9.57
C TRP A 100 15.27 -1.11 10.25
N GLN A 101 15.29 -1.15 11.58
CA GLN A 101 16.45 -1.65 12.34
C GLN A 101 16.61 -3.18 12.19
N ALA A 102 15.50 -3.91 12.06
CA ALA A 102 15.53 -5.35 11.82
C ALA A 102 15.98 -5.69 10.38
N GLU A 103 15.47 -4.97 9.39
CA GLU A 103 15.78 -5.16 7.97
C GLU A 103 15.92 -3.80 7.24
N PRO A 104 17.15 -3.24 7.15
CA PRO A 104 17.43 -1.95 6.51
C PRO A 104 17.51 -2.04 4.97
N SER A 105 16.71 -2.93 4.38
CA SER A 105 16.53 -3.06 2.94
C SER A 105 15.23 -2.41 2.50
N ILE A 106 15.35 -1.33 1.72
CA ILE A 106 14.20 -0.59 1.16
C ILE A 106 13.25 -1.44 0.33
N GLN A 107 13.75 -2.52 -0.27
CA GLN A 107 13.00 -3.39 -1.17
C GLN A 107 11.82 -4.09 -0.49
N GLN A 108 11.88 -4.28 0.83
CA GLN A 108 10.78 -4.88 1.60
C GLN A 108 9.62 -3.91 1.87
N TRP A 109 9.90 -2.60 1.78
CA TRP A 109 9.00 -1.55 2.25
C TRP A 109 8.47 -0.66 1.12
N VAL A 110 9.07 -0.76 -0.06
CA VAL A 110 8.74 0.06 -1.21
C VAL A 110 7.47 -0.42 -1.91
N ARG A 111 6.65 0.54 -2.33
CA ARG A 111 5.51 0.36 -3.22
C ARG A 111 5.75 1.19 -4.47
N TYR A 112 5.95 0.50 -5.60
CA TYR A 112 6.10 1.14 -6.90
C TYR A 112 4.73 1.52 -7.45
N LEU A 113 4.64 2.72 -8.03
CA LEU A 113 3.42 3.23 -8.63
C LEU A 113 3.48 3.01 -10.14
N GLY A 114 2.88 1.91 -10.62
CA GLY A 114 3.05 1.42 -11.99
C GLY A 114 2.59 2.39 -13.09
N ASP A 115 1.56 3.19 -12.84
CA ASP A 115 1.04 4.14 -13.84
C ASP A 115 1.99 5.32 -14.07
N SER A 116 2.96 5.53 -13.17
CA SER A 116 3.90 6.64 -13.25
C SER A 116 4.79 6.62 -14.50
N GLU A 117 5.05 5.43 -15.06
CA GLU A 117 5.81 5.28 -16.31
C GLU A 117 5.08 5.94 -17.49
N ILE A 118 3.75 5.75 -17.56
CA ILE A 118 2.90 6.37 -18.59
C ILE A 118 2.75 7.86 -18.31
N LEU A 119 2.48 8.24 -17.06
CA LEU A 119 2.29 9.64 -16.65
C LEU A 119 3.53 10.52 -16.84
N LEU A 120 4.72 9.93 -16.84
CA LEU A 120 5.98 10.62 -17.11
C LEU A 120 6.44 10.48 -18.58
N GLY A 121 5.60 9.88 -19.43
CA GLY A 121 5.84 9.73 -20.87
C GLY A 121 7.01 8.80 -21.21
N PHE A 122 7.34 7.85 -20.34
CA PHE A 122 8.29 6.78 -20.69
C PHE A 122 7.63 5.70 -21.56
N LYS A 123 6.31 5.57 -21.47
CA LYS A 123 5.50 4.63 -22.22
C LYS A 123 4.23 5.29 -22.74
N GLU A 124 3.78 4.91 -23.93
CA GLU A 124 2.49 5.35 -24.46
C GLU A 124 1.33 4.69 -23.68
N PRO A 125 0.23 5.42 -23.43
CA PRO A 125 -0.95 4.84 -22.80
C PRO A 125 -1.50 3.73 -23.70
N PRO A 126 -2.01 2.62 -23.13
CA PRO A 126 -2.65 1.59 -23.92
C PRO A 126 -3.81 2.20 -24.70
N VAL A 127 -3.78 2.09 -26.03
CA VAL A 127 -4.87 2.55 -26.89
C VAL A 127 -6.13 1.78 -26.48
N SER A 128 -7.06 2.46 -25.82
CA SER A 128 -8.36 1.88 -25.47
C SER A 128 -9.13 1.60 -26.76
N GLU A 129 -9.10 0.35 -27.22
CA GLU A 129 -9.84 -0.14 -28.40
C GLU A 129 -11.38 0.02 -28.26
N SER A 130 -11.86 0.41 -27.07
CA SER A 130 -13.27 0.73 -26.79
C SER A 130 -13.80 2.01 -27.46
N ALA A 131 -12.95 2.89 -28.01
CA ALA A 131 -13.42 4.08 -28.73
C ALA A 131 -13.76 3.82 -30.22
N SER A 132 -13.40 2.66 -30.77
CA SER A 132 -13.56 2.36 -32.21
C SER A 132 -14.78 1.52 -32.57
N ARG A 133 -15.65 1.17 -31.61
CA ARG A 133 -17.00 0.68 -31.96
C ARG A 133 -17.93 1.87 -32.23
N THR A 134 -17.62 2.60 -33.30
CA THR A 134 -18.64 3.34 -34.04
C THR A 134 -19.65 2.30 -34.54
N SER A 135 -20.76 2.14 -33.82
CA SER A 135 -21.96 1.56 -34.42
C SER A 135 -22.44 2.55 -35.47
N THR A 136 -21.89 2.43 -36.68
CA THR A 136 -22.49 2.90 -37.90
C THR A 136 -23.85 2.22 -37.98
N THR A 137 -24.87 2.86 -37.41
CA THR A 137 -26.26 2.52 -37.66
C THR A 137 -26.53 3.00 -39.08
N GLY A 138 -26.15 2.17 -40.05
CA GLY A 138 -26.59 2.30 -41.42
C GLY A 138 -28.10 2.13 -41.43
N PHE A 139 -28.82 3.23 -41.60
CA PHE A 139 -30.24 3.24 -41.90
C PHE A 139 -30.45 2.62 -43.29
N ASN A 140 -30.48 1.29 -43.34
CA ASN A 140 -30.73 0.57 -44.58
C ASN A 140 -32.24 0.42 -44.75
N ASN A 141 -32.83 1.32 -45.55
CA ASN A 141 -34.21 1.26 -45.98
C ASN A 141 -34.42 0.06 -46.91
N GLY A 142 -34.59 -1.12 -46.31
CA GLY A 142 -34.85 -2.39 -46.99
C GLY A 142 -36.11 -3.05 -46.44
N ARG A 143 -37.21 -2.92 -47.19
CA ARG A 143 -38.46 -3.65 -46.99
C ARG A 143 -38.16 -5.16 -46.89
N GLY A 144 -38.40 -5.78 -45.73
CA GLY A 144 -38.19 -7.21 -45.52
C GLY A 144 -39.08 -7.77 -44.42
N ASN A 145 -40.09 -8.54 -44.82
CA ASN A 145 -41.18 -9.06 -43.99
C ASN A 145 -40.74 -9.88 -42.76
N PHE A 146 -41.20 -9.46 -41.58
CA PHE A 146 -41.17 -10.26 -40.36
C PHE A 146 -42.13 -11.45 -40.47
N ARG A 147 -41.59 -12.63 -40.82
CA ARG A 147 -42.30 -13.90 -40.65
C ARG A 147 -42.04 -14.45 -39.25
N ARG A 148 -43.00 -14.19 -38.35
CA ARG A 148 -43.18 -14.90 -37.08
C ARG A 148 -43.25 -16.41 -37.35
N ARG A 149 -42.21 -17.18 -37.01
CA ARG A 149 -42.32 -18.62 -36.82
C ARG A 149 -42.63 -18.90 -35.35
N ARG A 150 -43.92 -19.09 -35.08
CA ARG A 150 -44.42 -19.61 -33.81
C ARG A 150 -44.54 -21.13 -33.95
N SER A 151 -43.94 -21.82 -32.97
CA SER A 151 -44.36 -23.12 -32.41
C SER A 151 -44.36 -24.36 -33.30
N ARG A 152 -43.58 -25.37 -32.89
CA ARG A 152 -44.09 -26.74 -32.75
C ARG A 152 -43.25 -27.51 -31.73
N ASN A 153 -43.94 -27.96 -30.67
CA ASN A 153 -43.48 -28.90 -29.66
C ASN A 153 -42.93 -30.18 -30.29
N ASN A 154 -41.94 -30.81 -29.65
CA ASN A 154 -41.94 -32.27 -29.56
C ASN A 154 -41.44 -32.72 -28.19
N SER A 155 -42.25 -33.60 -27.61
CA SER A 155 -42.18 -34.26 -26.31
C SER A 155 -41.77 -35.72 -26.50
N GLY A 156 -41.02 -36.26 -25.54
CA GLY A 156 -40.57 -37.66 -25.49
C GLY A 156 -39.12 -37.81 -25.96
N ASN A 157 -38.26 -38.63 -25.37
CA ASN A 157 -38.48 -39.79 -24.53
C ASN A 157 -37.18 -40.11 -23.75
N PHE A 158 -37.33 -40.68 -22.56
CA PHE A 158 -36.24 -41.31 -21.81
C PHE A 158 -35.67 -42.50 -22.59
N GLN A 159 -34.35 -42.66 -22.61
CA GLN A 159 -33.72 -43.98 -22.71
C GLN A 159 -32.39 -43.96 -21.96
N SER A 160 -32.33 -44.77 -20.91
CA SER A 160 -31.11 -45.15 -20.20
C SER A 160 -30.35 -46.19 -21.05
N GLU A 161 -29.03 -46.11 -21.07
CA GLU A 161 -28.13 -47.16 -21.57
C GLU A 161 -27.19 -47.55 -20.41
N ASP A 162 -27.56 -48.60 -19.66
CA ASP A 162 -26.87 -49.89 -19.59
C ASP A 162 -25.37 -49.82 -19.98
N GLY A 163 -24.35 -49.99 -19.14
CA GLY A 163 -24.12 -50.98 -18.10
C GLY A 163 -23.00 -51.95 -18.56
N TYR A 164 -21.78 -51.89 -17.99
CA TYR A 164 -20.90 -53.07 -17.82
C TYR A 164 -19.74 -52.83 -16.84
N TYR A 165 -19.41 -53.89 -16.09
CA TYR A 165 -18.67 -53.97 -14.83
C TYR A 165 -17.14 -53.88 -14.97
N ASP A 166 -16.46 -53.38 -13.93
CA ASP A 166 -15.14 -53.90 -13.52
C ASP A 166 -15.21 -54.30 -12.04
N ASP A 167 -15.24 -55.62 -11.85
CA ASP A 167 -15.33 -56.33 -10.59
C ASP A 167 -13.91 -56.55 -10.04
N GLY A 168 -13.68 -56.02 -8.84
CA GLY A 168 -12.86 -56.53 -7.75
C GLY A 168 -11.55 -57.30 -8.02
N ARG A 169 -10.51 -56.89 -7.30
CA ARG A 169 -9.71 -57.84 -6.48
C ARG A 169 -9.04 -57.11 -5.32
N GLY A 170 -9.51 -57.42 -4.11
CA GLY A 170 -8.75 -57.24 -2.89
C GLY A 170 -7.70 -58.34 -2.75
N PHE A 171 -6.59 -58.00 -2.09
CA PHE A 171 -5.80 -58.90 -1.28
C PHE A 171 -5.33 -58.07 -0.08
N ASP A 172 -5.93 -58.37 1.06
CA ASP A 172 -5.28 -58.27 2.37
C ASP A 172 -3.98 -59.08 2.32
N ASP A 173 -2.92 -58.59 2.94
CA ASP A 173 -2.01 -59.43 3.74
C ASP A 173 -1.18 -58.52 4.67
N GLN A 174 -1.23 -58.88 5.96
CA GLN A 174 -0.29 -58.51 7.01
C GLN A 174 1.14 -58.94 6.62
N ASP A 175 2.17 -58.26 7.13
CA ASP A 175 3.23 -58.89 7.93
C ASP A 175 4.32 -57.88 8.38
N ASP A 176 4.66 -58.01 9.67
CA ASP A 176 5.80 -57.58 10.50
C ASP A 176 6.13 -56.08 10.74
#